data_AF-A0AAN8G3B0-F1
#
_entry.id   AF-A0AAN8G3B0-F1
#
_cell.length_a   1.000
_cell.length_b   1.000
_cell.length_c   1.000
_cell.angle_alpha   90.00
_cell.angle_beta   90.00
_cell.angle_gamma   90.00
#
_symmetry.space_group_name_H-M   'P 1'
#
loop_
_entity.id
_entity.type
_entity.pdbx_description
1 polymer ?
#
loop_
_entity_poly.entity_id
_entity_poly.type
_entity_poly.pdbx_seq_one_letter_code
_entity_poly.pdbx_strand_id
1 'polypeptide(L)'
;MPRDYYVLPQFTKMLEFRAAMIQSIFIAFASLVLDDPTPFYDGIVKAAQEVAQFERDIAMASWPDTEMRDYSLQYNTFTLHQLETIYPEVGFQTYIENLLSGVDRDASWIAIRK
;
A
#
# COMPACT_ATOMS: atom_id res chain seq x y z
N MET A 1 5.03 6.85 7.01
CA MET A 1 6.16 7.05 7.95
C MET A 1 7.37 6.30 7.42
N PRO A 2 8.61 6.67 7.79
CA PRO A 2 9.81 5.90 7.41
C PRO A 2 9.72 4.44 7.88
N ARG A 3 10.26 3.51 7.09
CA ARG A 3 10.29 2.07 7.39
C ARG A 3 10.82 1.81 8.80
N ASP A 4 11.91 2.48 9.17
CA ASP A 4 12.58 2.30 10.45
C ASP A 4 11.67 2.53 11.66
N TYR A 5 10.63 3.36 11.52
CA TYR A 5 9.66 3.60 12.60
C TYR A 5 8.80 2.37 12.93
N TYR A 6 8.72 1.42 12.01
CA TYR A 6 7.98 0.17 12.18
C TYR A 6 8.87 -1.00 12.60
N VAL A 7 10.20 -0.87 12.40
CA VAL A 7 11.17 -1.97 12.57
C VAL A 7 12.00 -1.80 13.83
N LEU A 8 12.45 -0.58 14.14
CA LEU A 8 13.42 -0.36 15.20
C LEU A 8 12.73 -0.21 16.58
N PRO A 9 13.23 -0.89 17.64
CA PRO A 9 12.59 -0.89 18.96
C PRO A 9 12.46 0.49 19.60
N GLN A 10 13.32 1.45 19.26
CA GLN A 10 13.23 2.82 19.78
C GLN A 10 11.97 3.58 19.34
N PHE A 11 11.24 3.08 18.32
CA PHE A 11 10.06 3.74 17.75
C PHE A 11 8.74 3.04 18.06
N THR A 12 8.68 2.17 19.08
CA THR A 12 7.46 1.43 19.47
C THR A 12 6.22 2.31 19.62
N LYS A 13 6.37 3.51 20.17
CA LYS A 13 5.28 4.50 20.33
C LYS A 13 4.74 5.04 19.00
N MET A 14 5.52 4.98 17.91
CA MET A 14 5.10 5.50 16.61
C MET A 14 4.03 4.61 15.97
N LEU A 15 4.06 3.30 16.23
CA LEU A 15 3.04 2.37 15.74
C LEU A 15 1.69 2.61 16.45
N GLU A 16 1.72 2.82 17.76
CA GLU A 16 0.52 3.17 18.54
C GLU A 16 -0.07 4.50 18.05
N PHE A 17 0.80 5.49 17.81
CA PHE A 17 0.38 6.77 17.23
C PHE A 17 -0.23 6.59 15.84
N ARG A 18 0.32 5.69 15.00
CA ARG A 18 -0.25 5.37 13.68
C ARG A 18 -1.66 4.80 13.79
N ALA A 19 -1.86 3.82 14.68
CA ALA A 19 -3.15 3.20 14.90
C ALA A 19 -4.19 4.23 15.37
N ALA A 20 -3.82 5.12 16.30
CA ALA A 20 -4.71 6.18 16.77
C ALA A 20 -5.11 7.18 15.66
N MET A 21 -4.19 7.52 14.75
CA MET A 21 -4.52 8.36 13.59
C MET A 21 -5.44 7.66 12.59
N ILE A 22 -5.25 6.37 12.34
CA ILE A 22 -6.13 5.60 11.45
C ILE A 22 -7.52 5.50 12.06
N GLN A 23 -7.59 5.23 13.37
CA GLN A 23 -8.83 5.18 14.12
C GLN A 23 -9.61 6.49 14.01
N SER A 24 -8.95 7.65 14.18
CA SER A 24 -9.63 8.94 14.10
C SER A 24 -10.20 9.22 12.71
N ILE A 25 -9.51 8.79 11.65
CA ILE A 25 -10.01 8.88 10.26
C ILE A 25 -11.24 7.99 10.07
N PHE A 26 -11.20 6.75 10.56
CA PHE A 26 -12.33 5.83 10.47
C PHE A 26 -13.55 6.31 11.25
N ILE A 27 -13.35 6.87 12.45
CA ILE A 27 -14.43 7.49 13.23
C ILE A 27 -15.00 8.69 12.47
N ALA A 28 -14.16 9.57 11.93
CA ALA A 28 -14.63 10.73 11.17
C ALA A 28 -15.45 10.31 9.93
N PHE A 29 -15.04 9.26 9.24
CA PHE A 29 -15.81 8.69 8.13
C PHE A 29 -17.13 8.07 8.59
N ALA A 30 -17.13 7.30 9.68
CA ALA A 30 -18.33 6.69 10.23
C ALA A 30 -19.36 7.75 10.66
N SER A 31 -18.93 8.83 11.30
CA SER A 31 -19.78 9.97 11.67
C SER A 31 -20.33 10.75 10.48
N LEU A 32 -19.73 10.63 9.30
CA LEU A 32 -20.22 11.26 8.07
C LEU A 32 -21.32 10.43 7.41
N VAL A 33 -21.23 9.10 7.52
CA VAL A 33 -22.08 8.16 6.76
C VAL A 33 -23.24 7.61 7.61
N LEU A 34 -23.08 7.55 8.94
CA LEU A 34 -24.04 6.93 9.86
C LEU A 34 -24.66 7.97 10.80
N ASP A 35 -25.94 7.78 11.13
CA ASP A 35 -26.63 8.61 12.11
C ASP A 35 -26.09 8.38 13.54
N ASP A 36 -25.72 7.14 13.88
CA ASP A 36 -25.01 6.79 15.12
C ASP A 36 -23.88 5.77 14.84
N PRO A 37 -22.61 6.18 14.90
CA PRO A 37 -21.47 5.29 14.66
C PRO A 37 -21.01 4.52 15.91
N THR A 38 -21.56 4.83 17.11
CA THR A 38 -21.12 4.27 18.40
C THR A 38 -21.10 2.73 18.43
N PRO A 39 -22.10 2.01 17.89
CA PRO A 39 -22.10 0.54 17.90
C PRO A 39 -20.92 -0.10 17.16
N PHE A 40 -20.24 0.66 16.28
CA PHE A 40 -19.14 0.16 15.45
C PHE A 40 -17.76 0.54 15.97
N TYR A 41 -17.67 1.32 17.06
CA TYR A 41 -16.39 1.85 17.55
C TYR A 41 -15.37 0.75 17.89
N ASP A 42 -15.79 -0.33 18.53
CA ASP A 42 -14.89 -1.45 18.83
C ASP A 42 -14.32 -2.09 17.55
N GLY A 43 -15.15 -2.22 16.51
CA GLY A 43 -14.74 -2.70 15.20
C GLY A 43 -13.76 -1.74 14.52
N ILE A 44 -13.99 -0.43 14.63
CA ILE A 44 -13.11 0.62 14.10
C ILE A 44 -11.74 0.60 14.79
N VAL A 45 -11.71 0.47 16.12
CA VAL A 45 -10.46 0.36 16.89
C VAL A 45 -9.67 -0.85 16.43
N LYS A 46 -10.33 -2.01 16.32
CA LYS A 46 -9.70 -3.25 15.87
C LYS A 46 -9.16 -3.12 14.44
N ALA A 47 -9.95 -2.59 13.51
CA ALA A 47 -9.53 -2.37 12.14
C ALA A 47 -8.32 -1.43 12.03
N ALA A 48 -8.30 -0.36 12.83
CA ALA A 48 -7.17 0.57 12.85
C ALA A 48 -5.87 -0.08 13.34
N GLN A 49 -5.96 -0.95 14.36
CA GLN A 49 -4.83 -1.74 14.85
C GLN A 49 -4.35 -2.75 13.79
N GLU A 50 -5.27 -3.44 13.13
CA GLU A 50 -4.95 -4.40 12.07
C GLU A 50 -4.26 -3.73 10.88
N VAL A 51 -4.72 -2.55 10.45
CA VAL A 51 -4.06 -1.78 9.38
C VAL A 51 -2.65 -1.36 9.81
N ALA A 52 -2.47 -0.86 11.04
CA ALA A 52 -1.15 -0.48 11.54
C ALA A 52 -0.19 -1.68 11.60
N GLN A 53 -0.69 -2.85 12.03
CA GLN A 53 0.09 -4.07 12.06
C GLN A 53 0.44 -4.55 10.64
N PHE A 54 -0.49 -4.45 9.69
CA PHE A 54 -0.21 -4.76 8.29
C PHE A 54 0.84 -3.83 7.69
N GLU A 55 0.79 -2.51 7.98
CA GLU A 55 1.84 -1.57 7.60
C GLU A 55 3.22 -2.00 8.16
N ARG A 56 3.25 -2.51 9.40
CA ARG A 56 4.48 -3.03 10.00
C ARG A 56 4.98 -4.27 9.27
N ASP A 57 4.12 -5.20 8.91
CA ASP A 57 4.51 -6.43 8.19
C ASP A 57 5.11 -6.09 6.82
N ILE A 58 4.51 -5.12 6.09
CA ILE A 58 5.09 -4.57 4.85
C ILE A 58 6.46 -3.97 5.11
N ALA A 59 6.60 -3.13 6.15
CA ALA A 59 7.86 -2.48 6.46
C ALA A 59 8.96 -3.51 6.80
N MET A 60 8.63 -4.57 7.54
CA MET A 60 9.55 -5.66 7.86
C MET A 60 10.02 -6.41 6.60
N ALA A 61 9.14 -6.62 5.62
CA ALA A 61 9.46 -7.25 4.34
C ALA A 61 10.18 -6.32 3.33
N SER A 62 10.12 -5.00 3.55
CA SER A 62 10.74 -3.99 2.69
C SER A 62 12.24 -3.87 2.94
N TRP A 63 12.98 -3.37 1.94
CA TRP A 63 14.41 -3.09 2.07
C TRP A 63 14.68 -1.79 2.84
N PRO A 64 15.78 -1.71 3.61
CA PRO A 64 16.26 -0.46 4.19
C PRO A 64 16.82 0.49 3.13
N ASP A 65 16.76 1.80 3.40
CA ASP A 65 17.20 2.85 2.47
C ASP A 65 18.64 2.69 1.97
N THR A 66 19.51 2.06 2.77
CA THR A 66 20.91 1.78 2.39
C THR A 66 21.02 0.77 1.25
N GLU A 67 20.18 -0.27 1.26
CA GLU A 67 20.15 -1.31 0.24
C GLU A 67 19.44 -0.81 -1.03
N MET A 68 18.47 0.08 -0.88
CA MET A 68 17.80 0.77 -1.99
C MET A 68 18.69 1.72 -2.80
N ARG A 69 19.97 1.87 -2.46
CA ARG A 69 20.94 2.64 -3.28
C ARG A 69 21.65 1.79 -4.33
N ASP A 70 21.62 0.47 -4.19
CA ASP A 70 22.20 -0.43 -5.17
C ASP A 70 21.19 -0.74 -6.27
N TYR A 71 21.34 -0.05 -7.41
CA TYR A 71 20.48 -0.24 -8.56
C TYR A 71 20.65 -1.60 -9.23
N SER A 72 21.82 -2.25 -9.06
CA SER A 72 22.06 -3.57 -9.64
C SER A 72 21.18 -4.65 -8.99
N LEU A 73 20.87 -4.49 -7.70
CA LEU A 73 19.96 -5.37 -6.97
C LEU A 73 18.49 -5.06 -7.27
N GLN A 74 18.16 -3.86 -7.72
CA GLN A 74 16.78 -3.45 -8.00
C GLN A 74 16.32 -3.81 -9.41
N TYR A 75 17.24 -3.88 -10.37
CA TYR A 75 16.91 -4.19 -11.76
C TYR A 75 16.62 -5.68 -11.94
N ASN A 76 15.37 -6.08 -11.64
CA ASN A 76 14.89 -7.45 -11.77
C ASN A 76 13.83 -7.52 -12.88
N THR A 77 14.25 -7.98 -14.07
CA THR A 77 13.34 -8.11 -15.21
C THR A 77 12.47 -9.36 -15.07
N PHE A 78 11.16 -9.17 -15.02
CA PHE A 78 10.17 -10.24 -15.06
C PHE A 78 9.21 -10.04 -16.23
N THR A 79 8.77 -11.14 -16.84
CA THR A 79 7.62 -11.14 -17.74
C THR A 79 6.32 -11.23 -16.92
N LEU A 80 5.20 -10.78 -17.50
CA LEU A 80 3.89 -10.89 -16.84
C LEU A 80 3.58 -12.32 -16.41
N HIS A 81 3.84 -13.29 -17.30
CA HIS A 81 3.62 -14.71 -17.01
C HIS A 81 4.46 -15.21 -15.83
N GLN A 82 5.71 -14.75 -15.69
CA GLN A 82 6.55 -15.09 -14.54
C GLN A 82 5.98 -14.51 -13.25
N LEU A 83 5.51 -13.26 -13.27
CA LEU A 83 4.93 -12.63 -12.08
C LEU A 83 3.66 -13.34 -11.61
N GLU A 84 2.79 -13.75 -12.54
CA GLU A 84 1.57 -14.50 -12.21
C GLU A 84 1.87 -15.91 -11.69
N THR A 85 2.98 -16.51 -12.13
CA THR A 85 3.42 -17.81 -11.64
C THR A 85 4.00 -17.70 -10.22
N ILE A 86 4.78 -16.64 -9.95
CA ILE A 86 5.46 -16.46 -8.66
C ILE A 86 4.51 -15.90 -7.59
N TYR A 87 3.62 -14.97 -7.95
CA TYR A 87 2.66 -14.33 -7.04
C TYR A 87 1.24 -14.34 -7.63
N PRO A 88 0.59 -15.51 -7.72
CA PRO A 88 -0.72 -15.65 -8.35
C PRO A 88 -1.82 -14.81 -7.66
N GLU A 89 -1.69 -14.59 -6.35
CA GLU A 89 -2.69 -13.88 -5.53
C GLU A 89 -2.76 -12.37 -5.83
N VAL A 90 -1.75 -11.79 -6.49
CA VAL A 90 -1.69 -10.34 -6.73
C VAL A 90 -2.60 -9.90 -7.89
N GLY A 91 -2.86 -10.79 -8.86
CA GLY A 91 -3.67 -10.46 -10.03
C GLY A 91 -3.04 -9.39 -10.93
N PHE A 92 -1.76 -9.54 -11.27
CA PHE A 92 -0.98 -8.54 -12.02
C PHE A 92 -1.58 -8.15 -13.37
N GLN A 93 -2.17 -9.09 -14.13
CA GLN A 93 -2.80 -8.77 -15.41
C GLN A 93 -3.93 -7.74 -15.23
N THR A 94 -4.89 -8.02 -14.35
CA THR A 94 -6.02 -7.11 -14.07
C THR A 94 -5.53 -5.76 -13.56
N TYR A 95 -4.51 -5.75 -12.71
CA TYR A 95 -3.91 -4.51 -12.21
C TYR A 95 -3.31 -3.65 -13.33
N ILE A 96 -2.48 -4.25 -14.20
CA ILE A 96 -1.82 -3.54 -15.31
C ILE A 96 -2.84 -3.08 -16.35
N GLU A 97 -3.83 -3.93 -16.69
CA GLU A 97 -4.89 -3.57 -17.63
C GLU A 97 -5.69 -2.35 -17.16
N ASN A 98 -6.04 -2.29 -15.87
CA ASN A 98 -6.74 -1.15 -15.28
C ASN A 98 -5.85 0.09 -15.15
N LEU A 99 -4.54 -0.09 -14.93
CA LEU A 99 -3.60 1.03 -14.92
C LEU A 99 -3.47 1.66 -16.32
N LEU A 100 -3.50 0.83 -17.38
CA LEU A 100 -3.37 1.27 -18.76
C LEU A 100 -4.70 1.73 -19.37
N SER A 101 -5.84 1.30 -18.85
CA SER A 101 -7.17 1.69 -19.35
C SER A 101 -7.52 3.15 -19.08
N GLY A 102 -6.94 3.76 -18.05
CA GLY A 102 -7.09 5.19 -17.71
C GLY A 102 -6.19 6.14 -18.51
N VAL A 103 -5.28 5.61 -19.33
CA VAL A 103 -4.49 6.42 -20.26
C VAL A 103 -5.34 6.60 -21.51
N ASP A 104 -5.84 7.83 -21.74
CA ASP A 104 -6.54 8.18 -22.98
C ASP A 104 -5.75 7.64 -24.17
N ARG A 105 -6.39 6.76 -24.94
CA ARG A 105 -5.85 6.21 -26.19
C ARG A 105 -5.86 7.25 -27.31
N ASP A 106 -5.63 8.53 -27.00
CA ASP A 106 -5.30 9.55 -27.98
C ASP A 106 -3.83 9.35 -28.41
N ALA A 107 -3.62 8.24 -29.12
CA ALA A 107 -2.42 7.92 -29.87
C ALA A 107 -2.30 8.80 -31.13
N SER A 108 -2.63 10.10 -31.03
CA SER A 108 -2.43 11.08 -32.10
C SER A 108 -0.94 11.34 -32.38
N TRP A 109 -0.04 10.93 -31.48
CA TRP A 109 1.41 11.05 -31.63
C TRP A 109 2.11 9.84 -32.29
N ILE A 110 1.41 8.71 -32.53
CA ILE A 110 2.00 7.54 -33.21
C ILE A 110 2.02 7.73 -34.75
N ALA A 111 1.38 8.77 -35.29
CA ALA A 111 1.31 9.03 -36.73
C ALA A 111 2.50 9.82 -37.32
N ILE A 112 3.56 10.12 -36.56
CA ILE A 112 4.74 10.82 -37.08
C ILE A 112 5.95 9.87 -37.09
N ARG A 113 5.94 8.90 -38.01
CA ARG A 113 7.12 8.24 -38.60
C ARG A 113 6.65 7.22 -39.65
N LYS A 114 6.35 7.72 -40.84
CA LYS A 114 6.54 7.01 -42.10
C LYS A 114 7.20 7.97 -43.08
#